data_AF-D5W795-F1
#
_entry.id   AF-D5W795-F1
#
_cell.length_a   1.000
_cell.length_b   1.000
_cell.length_c   1.000
_cell.angle_alpha   90.00
_cell.angle_beta   90.00
_cell.angle_gamma   90.00
#
_symmetry.space_group_name_H-M   'P 1'
#
loop_
_entity.id
_entity.type
_entity.pdbx_description
1 polymer ?
#
loop_
_entity_poly.entity_id
_entity_poly.type
_entity_poly.pdbx_seq_one_letter_code
_entity_poly.pdbx_strand_id
1 'polypeptide(L)' 'MNGKKPAVTRRVLAAHVVEAELEHLDWATRQPALHLFDARYWRRRVLAVKGRFELTERQLIQLEKILRRLGPSVD' A
#
# COMPACT_ATOMS: atom_id res chain seq x y z
N MET A 1 7.20 -29.04 18.24
CA MET A 1 7.27 -27.57 18.33
C MET A 1 6.22 -26.97 17.42
N ASN A 2 5.48 -25.98 17.93
CA ASN A 2 4.15 -25.56 17.50
C ASN A 2 4.17 -24.78 16.18
N GLY A 3 3.82 -25.43 15.07
CA GLY A 3 3.71 -24.80 13.75
C GLY A 3 2.44 -23.96 13.63
N LYS A 4 2.44 -22.74 14.18
CA LYS A 4 1.42 -21.73 13.84
C LYS A 4 1.56 -21.38 12.37
N LYS A 5 0.78 -22.03 11.50
CA LYS A 5 0.63 -21.61 10.10
C LYS A 5 0.14 -20.15 10.11
N PRO A 6 0.81 -19.21 9.44
CA PRO A 6 0.29 -17.86 9.33
C PRO A 6 -1.06 -17.98 8.61
N ALA A 7 -2.11 -17.42 9.20
CA ALA A 7 -3.40 -17.33 8.55
C ALA A 7 -3.17 -16.63 7.21
N VAL A 8 -3.34 -17.37 6.10
CA VAL A 8 -3.29 -16.80 4.76
C VAL A 8 -4.46 -15.83 4.69
N THR A 9 -4.17 -14.54 4.82
CA THR A 9 -5.17 -13.48 4.67
C THR A 9 -5.80 -13.64 3.30
N ARG A 10 -7.07 -14.05 3.27
CA ARG A 10 -7.84 -14.13 2.03
C ARG A 10 -7.97 -12.71 1.48
N ARG A 11 -7.35 -12.46 0.34
CA ARG A 11 -7.44 -11.16 -0.33
C ARG A 11 -8.84 -10.95 -0.86
N VAL A 12 -9.34 -9.71 -0.74
CA VAL A 12 -10.69 -9.33 -1.15
C VAL A 12 -10.65 -8.74 -2.56
N LEU A 13 -11.63 -9.10 -3.38
CA LEU A 13 -11.87 -8.47 -4.69
C LEU A 13 -12.77 -7.24 -4.48
N ALA A 14 -12.18 -6.04 -4.51
CA ALA A 14 -12.91 -4.78 -4.32
C ALA A 14 -12.27 -3.66 -5.15
N ALA A 15 -12.32 -3.79 -6.48
CA ALA A 15 -11.57 -2.93 -7.40
C ALA A 15 -11.79 -1.43 -7.17
N HIS A 16 -13.04 -0.97 -7.01
CA HIS A 16 -13.34 0.45 -6.77
C HIS A 16 -12.83 0.97 -5.43
N VAL A 17 -12.83 0.13 -4.39
CA VAL A 17 -12.29 0.50 -3.07
C VAL A 17 -10.77 0.67 -3.17
N VAL A 18 -10.11 -0.25 -3.87
CA VAL A 18 -8.67 -0.18 -4.13
C VAL A 18 -8.31 1.07 -4.92
N GLU A 19 -9.08 1.42 -5.96
CA GLU A 19 -8.86 2.64 -6.75
C GLU A 19 -8.93 3.89 -5.86
N ALA A 20 -9.98 4.02 -5.07
CA ALA A 20 -10.14 5.16 -4.16
C ALA A 20 -9.02 5.23 -3.10
N GLU A 21 -8.60 4.08 -2.54
CA GLU A 21 -7.52 4.05 -1.57
C GLU A 21 -6.16 4.40 -2.19
N LEU A 22 -5.86 3.92 -3.41
CA LEU A 22 -4.64 4.28 -4.13
C LEU A 22 -4.63 5.75 -4.58
N GLU A 23 -5.77 6.31 -4.96
CA GLU A 23 -5.90 7.74 -5.27
C GLU A 23 -5.64 8.60 -4.03
N HIS A 24 -6.25 8.23 -2.89
CA HIS A 24 -6.01 8.91 -1.62
C HIS A 24 -4.53 8.86 -1.21
N LEU A 25 -3.89 7.69 -1.31
CA LEU A 25 -2.47 7.52 -0.97
C LEU A 25 -1.56 8.29 -1.94
N ASP A 26 -1.87 8.32 -3.23
CA ASP A 26 -1.10 9.12 -4.19
C ASP A 26 -1.22 10.61 -3.91
N TRP A 27 -2.40 11.11 -3.56
CA TRP A 27 -2.59 12.51 -3.15
C TRP A 27 -1.83 12.81 -1.86
N ALA A 28 -2.03 12.01 -0.80
CA ALA A 28 -1.47 12.25 0.52
C ALA A 28 0.07 12.27 0.53
N THR A 29 0.70 11.35 -0.22
CA THR A 29 2.17 11.26 -0.32
C THR A 29 2.80 12.38 -1.13
N ARG A 30 2.02 13.23 -1.82
CA ARG A 30 2.50 14.42 -2.52
C ARG A 30 2.38 15.69 -1.71
N GLN A 31 1.67 15.68 -0.58
CA GLN A 31 1.44 16.88 0.22
C GLN A 31 2.61 17.12 1.18
N PRO A 32 3.43 18.17 0.97
CA PRO A 32 4.54 18.49 1.89
C PRO A 32 4.04 18.88 3.27
N ALA A 33 2.83 19.46 3.36
CA ALA A 33 2.19 19.83 4.60
C ALA A 33 1.78 18.62 5.47
N LEU A 34 1.71 17.40 4.89
CA LEU A 34 1.41 16.16 5.61
C LEU A 34 2.67 15.41 6.09
N HIS A 35 3.81 16.10 6.21
CA HIS A 35 5.07 15.61 6.80
C HIS A 35 4.95 15.10 8.25
N LEU A 36 3.73 15.09 8.83
CA LEU A 36 3.44 14.43 10.10
C LEU A 36 3.83 12.94 10.09
N PHE A 37 3.82 12.28 8.92
CA PHE A 37 4.17 10.87 8.78
C PHE A 37 5.37 10.67 7.85
N ASP A 38 6.31 9.84 8.31
CA ASP A 38 7.52 9.51 7.56
C ASP A 38 7.26 8.59 6.35
N ALA A 39 8.26 8.47 5.48
CA ALA A 39 8.18 7.61 4.29
C ALA A 39 7.90 6.14 4.64
N ARG A 40 8.33 5.67 5.83
CA ARG A 40 8.14 4.29 6.29
C ARG A 40 6.67 4.02 6.63
N TYR A 41 5.99 4.96 7.28
CA TYR A 41 4.57 4.90 7.55
C TYR A 41 3.78 4.78 6.26
N TRP A 42 4.03 5.67 5.30
CA TRP A 42 3.34 5.64 4.01
C TRP A 42 3.61 4.35 3.24
N ARG A 43 4.85 3.84 3.27
CA ARG A 43 5.19 2.56 2.66
C ARG A 43 4.37 1.41 3.25
N ARG A 44 4.23 1.35 4.57
CA ARG A 44 3.39 0.34 5.24
C ARG A 44 1.93 0.43 4.81
N ARG A 45 1.39 1.64 4.68
CA ARG A 45 0.00 1.87 4.22
C ARG A 45 -0.20 1.39 2.79
N VAL A 46 0.71 1.74 1.89
CA VAL A 46 0.66 1.33 0.48
C VAL A 46 0.78 -0.20 0.34
N LEU A 47 1.70 -0.83 1.08
CA LEU A 47 1.85 -2.30 1.05
C LEU A 47 0.67 -3.03 1.69
N ALA A 48 -0.03 -2.42 2.64
CA ALA A 48 -1.23 -3.01 3.24
C ALA A 48 -2.35 -3.21 2.21
N VAL A 49 -2.45 -2.33 1.19
CA VAL A 49 -3.41 -2.49 0.08
C VAL A 49 -3.13 -3.80 -0.68
N LYS A 50 -1.86 -4.05 -1.04
CA LYS A 50 -1.42 -5.31 -1.68
C LYS A 50 -1.61 -6.54 -0.80
N GLY A 51 -1.54 -6.39 0.52
CA GLY A 51 -1.76 -7.49 1.46
C GLY A 51 -3.25 -7.84 1.67
N ARG A 52 -4.14 -6.87 1.48
CA ARG A 52 -5.58 -6.99 1.79
C ARG A 52 -6.46 -7.28 0.58
N PHE A 53 -6.03 -6.86 -0.60
CA PHE A 53 -6.83 -6.95 -1.82
C PHE A 53 -6.10 -7.67 -2.94
N GLU A 54 -6.87 -8.31 -3.83
CA GLU A 54 -6.34 -8.68 -5.13
C GLU A 54 -6.34 -7.45 -6.03
N LEU A 55 -5.19 -7.18 -6.64
CA LEU A 55 -4.97 -5.98 -7.44
C LEU A 55 -4.98 -6.33 -8.92
N THR A 56 -5.60 -5.46 -9.72
CA THR A 56 -5.43 -5.48 -11.16
C THR A 56 -4.02 -4.99 -11.53
N GLU A 57 -3.57 -5.30 -12.75
CA GLU A 57 -2.28 -4.82 -13.25
C GLU A 57 -2.16 -3.29 -13.20
N ARG A 58 -3.23 -2.58 -13.58
CA ARG A 58 -3.30 -1.12 -13.50
C ARG A 58 -3.11 -0.61 -12.06
N GLN A 59 -3.75 -1.26 -11.09
CA GLN A 59 -3.63 -0.90 -9.67
C GLN A 59 -2.23 -1.20 -9.13
N LEU A 60 -1.61 -2.30 -9.56
CA LEU A 60 -0.22 -2.63 -9.23
C LEU A 60 0.75 -1.56 -9.74
N ILE A 61 0.60 -1.11 -10.98
CA ILE A 61 1.44 -0.05 -11.57
C ILE A 61 1.30 1.26 -10.76
N GLN A 62 0.08 1.64 -10.38
CA GLN A 62 -0.15 2.83 -9.55
C GLN A 62 0.48 2.69 -8.16
N LEU A 63 0.31 1.53 -7.52
CA LEU A 63 0.92 1.21 -6.25
C LEU A 63 2.45 1.33 -6.30
N GLU A 64 3.08 0.76 -7.33
CA GLU A 64 4.53 0.84 -7.54
C GLU A 64 5.03 2.26 -7.77
N LYS A 65 4.25 3.08 -8.49
CA LYS A 65 4.56 4.50 -8.68
C LYS A 65 4.63 5.25 -7.34
N ILE A 66 3.70 4.98 -6.43
CA ILE A 66 3.70 5.58 -5.08
C ILE A 66 4.92 5.07 -4.29
N LEU A 67 5.20 3.76 -4.30
CA LEU A 67 6.35 3.19 -3.61
C LEU A 67 7.69 3.76 -4.09
N ARG A 68 7.86 3.97 -5.40
CA ARG A 68 9.07 4.58 -5.97
C ARG A 68 9.27 6.01 -5.48
N ARG A 69 8.19 6.79 -5.36
CA ARG A 69 8.26 8.18 -4.83
C ARG A 69 8.71 8.21 -3.37
N LEU A 70 8.27 7.24 -2.57
CA LEU A 70 8.64 7.13 -1.16
C LEU A 70 10.11 6.70 -0.96
N GLY A 71 10.85 6.40 -2.05
CA GLY A 71 12.24 5.98 -1.98
C GLY A 71 12.42 4.53 -1.52
N PRO A 72 13.67 4.04 -1.39
CA PRO A 72 13.96 2.74 -0.80
C PRO A 72 13.55 2.70 0.68
N SER A 73 13.24 1.50 1.19
CA SER A 73 13.10 1.32 2.64
C SER A 73 14.48 1.51 3.24
N VAL A 74 14.70 2.62 3.94
CA VAL A 74 15.80 2.74 4.90
C VAL A 74 15.36 1.95 6.13
N ASP A 75 15.85 0.71 6.23
CA ASP A 75 15.92 0.00 7.51
C ASP A 75 17.07 0.57 8.34
#